data_AF-W6LA21-F1
#
_entry.id   AF-W6LA21-F1
#
_cell.length_a   1.000
_cell.length_b   1.000
_cell.length_c   1.000
_cell.angle_alpha   90.00
_cell.angle_beta   90.00
_cell.angle_gamma   90.00
#
_symmetry.space_group_name_H-M   'P 1'
#
loop_
_entity.id
_entity.type
_entity.pdbx_description
1 polymer ?
#
loop_
_entity_poly.entity_id
_entity_poly.type
_entity_poly.pdbx_seq_one_letter_code
_entity_poly.pdbx_strand_id
1 'polypeptide(L)'
;MTTAKDASILVSVSQPDPAAANRASEPTRTPRVFHHPSYGVFVDYGFPKGALYRIGVVDLDDKTCKTLEHYFEHDTDILNAVKMIHYPR
;
A
#
# COMPACT_ATOMS: atom_id res chain seq x y z
N MET A 1 -9.23 -13.46 -8.33
CA MET A 1 -8.65 -12.10 -8.45
C MET A 1 -7.36 -12.07 -7.64
N THR A 2 -6.22 -12.26 -8.31
CA THR A 2 -4.88 -12.39 -7.67
C THR A 2 -4.09 -11.08 -7.67
N THR A 3 -4.26 -10.24 -8.70
CA THR A 3 -3.58 -8.94 -8.83
C THR A 3 -3.69 -8.07 -7.57
N ALA A 4 -4.87 -7.94 -6.97
CA ALA A 4 -5.04 -7.11 -5.76
C ALA A 4 -4.30 -7.66 -4.52
N LYS A 5 -4.09 -8.98 -4.44
CA LYS A 5 -3.33 -9.61 -3.33
C LYS A 5 -1.82 -9.48 -3.55
N ASP A 6 -1.38 -9.43 -4.80
CA ASP A 6 0.02 -9.36 -5.19
C ASP A 6 0.50 -7.92 -5.46
N ALA A 7 -0.37 -6.92 -5.28
CA ALA A 7 -0.06 -5.51 -5.53
C ALA A 7 0.79 -4.91 -4.40
N SER A 8 1.61 -3.93 -4.75
CA SER A 8 2.47 -3.21 -3.82
C SER A 8 1.91 -1.83 -3.49
N ILE A 9 2.06 -1.38 -2.24
CA ILE A 9 1.73 -0.02 -1.82
C ILE A 9 3.02 0.82 -1.78
N LEU A 10 3.08 1.87 -2.60
CA LEU A 10 4.16 2.85 -2.59
C LEU A 10 3.76 4.05 -1.73
N VAL A 11 4.54 4.36 -0.71
CA VAL A 11 4.35 5.56 0.12
C VAL A 11 5.55 6.48 -0.06
N SER A 12 5.33 7.64 -0.68
CA SER A 12 6.33 8.70 -0.79
C SER A 12 6.02 9.79 0.24
N VAL A 13 7.04 10.22 0.97
CA VAL A 13 6.94 11.29 1.97
C VAL A 13 7.76 12.47 1.48
N SER A 14 7.13 13.63 1.32
CA SER A 14 7.85 14.88 1.10
C SER A 14 7.96 15.63 2.42
N GLN A 15 9.15 16.12 2.75
CA GLN A 15 9.33 17.01 3.89
C GLN A 15 8.94 18.43 3.49
N PRO A 16 8.27 19.18 4.37
CA PRO A 16 7.95 20.57 4.13
C PRO A 16 9.22 21.42 4.09
N ASP A 17 9.21 22.44 3.24
CA ASP A 17 10.20 23.51 3.29
C ASP A 17 10.13 24.18 4.69
N PRO A 18 11.23 24.24 5.45
CA PRO A 18 11.25 24.89 6.77
C PRO A 18 10.76 26.34 6.74
N ALA A 19 10.85 27.04 5.59
CA ALA A 19 10.33 28.41 5.44
C ALA A 19 8.78 28.47 5.38
N ALA A 20 8.12 27.41 4.90
CA ALA A 20 6.66 27.31 4.81
C ALA A 20 6.01 26.88 6.14
N ALA A 21 6.76 26.22 7.02
CA ALA A 21 6.27 25.72 8.32
C ALA A 21 5.74 26.82 9.26
N ASN A 22 6.18 28.08 9.05
CA ASN A 22 5.81 29.24 9.84
C ASN A 22 4.48 29.91 9.44
N ARG A 23 3.84 29.52 8.32
CA ARG A 23 2.63 30.18 7.80
C ARG A 23 1.31 29.41 7.97
N ALA A 24 1.31 28.19 8.48
CA ALA A 24 0.09 27.38 8.57
C ALA A 24 -0.48 27.30 9.99
N SER A 25 -1.76 27.67 10.07
CA SER A 25 -2.72 27.56 11.18
C SER A 25 -2.93 26.10 11.64
N GLU A 26 -3.54 25.97 12.82
CA GLU A 26 -3.83 24.78 13.63
C GLU A 26 -3.84 23.38 12.97
N PRO A 27 -3.44 22.33 13.72
CA PRO A 27 -3.45 20.95 13.23
C PRO A 27 -4.85 20.54 12.77
N THR A 28 -4.98 20.25 11.48
CA THR A 28 -6.23 19.68 10.95
C THR A 28 -6.29 18.22 11.43
N ARG A 29 -7.19 17.92 12.37
CA ARG A 29 -7.39 16.55 12.92
C ARG A 29 -7.93 15.54 11.90
N THR A 30 -8.25 15.98 10.68
CA THR A 30 -8.85 15.15 9.64
C THR A 30 -7.92 15.14 8.42
N PRO A 31 -7.45 13.95 7.98
CA PRO A 31 -6.60 13.87 6.80
C PRO A 31 -7.36 14.32 5.56
N ARG A 32 -6.72 15.12 4.71
CA ARG A 32 -7.28 15.53 3.41
C ARG A 32 -6.85 14.54 2.34
N VAL A 33 -7.83 13.94 1.66
CA VAL A 33 -7.59 12.97 0.59
C VAL A 33 -7.81 13.66 -0.76
N PHE A 34 -6.84 13.55 -1.66
CA PHE A 34 -6.92 14.06 -3.02
C PHE A 34 -6.63 12.95 -4.02
N HIS A 35 -7.46 12.86 -5.06
CA HIS A 35 -7.26 11.89 -6.14
C HIS A 35 -6.65 12.60 -7.35
N HIS A 36 -5.46 12.18 -7.77
CA HIS A 36 -4.88 12.66 -9.01
C HIS A 36 -4.94 11.56 -10.09
N PRO A 37 -5.54 11.82 -11.25
CA PRO A 37 -5.79 10.81 -12.27
C PRO A 37 -4.51 10.12 -12.78
N SER A 38 -3.39 10.83 -12.82
CA SER A 38 -2.09 10.26 -13.26
C SER A 38 -1.18 9.76 -12.14
N TYR A 39 -1.48 10.09 -10.88
CA TYR A 39 -0.49 9.99 -9.79
C TYR A 39 -0.96 9.28 -8.53
N GLY A 40 -2.21 8.85 -8.49
CA GLY A 40 -2.79 8.07 -7.39
C GLY A 40 -3.47 8.93 -6.33
N VAL A 41 -3.46 8.43 -5.09
CA VAL A 41 -4.14 9.05 -3.95
C VAL A 41 -3.11 9.80 -3.10
N PHE A 42 -3.42 11.04 -2.76
CA PHE A 42 -2.61 11.88 -1.89
C PHE A 42 -3.33 12.03 -0.56
N VAL A 43 -2.60 11.90 0.53
CA VAL A 43 -3.15 12.08 1.87
C VAL A 43 -2.29 13.10 2.61
N ASP A 44 -2.88 14.24 2.92
CA ASP A 44 -2.26 15.25 3.78
C ASP A 44 -2.75 15.03 5.21
N TYR A 45 -1.84 14.57 6.08
CA TYR A 45 -2.12 14.29 7.49
C TYR A 45 -1.90 15.51 8.40
N GLY A 46 -1.40 16.64 7.89
CA GLY A 46 -1.11 17.84 8.69
C GLY A 46 0.00 17.67 9.75
N PHE A 47 0.54 16.46 9.98
CA PHE A 47 1.65 16.17 10.90
C PHE A 47 2.54 15.01 10.40
N PRO A 48 3.90 15.09 10.48
CA PRO A 48 4.66 16.26 10.90
C PRO A 48 4.40 17.44 9.95
N LYS A 49 4.36 18.65 10.52
CA LYS A 49 3.69 19.84 9.97
C LYS A 49 4.12 20.16 8.53
N GLY A 50 3.30 19.80 7.54
CA GLY A 50 3.53 20.06 6.11
C GLY A 50 4.14 18.89 5.32
N ALA A 51 4.24 17.70 5.92
CA ALA A 51 4.62 16.50 5.18
C ALA A 51 3.45 16.02 4.30
N LEU A 52 3.63 16.06 2.98
CA LEU A 52 2.66 15.49 2.05
C LEU A 52 3.01 14.03 1.79
N TYR A 53 2.08 13.13 2.09
CA TYR A 53 2.18 11.72 1.76
C TYR A 53 1.50 11.47 0.41
N ARG A 54 2.21 10.80 -0.48
CA ARG A 54 1.68 10.30 -1.75
C ARG A 54 1.61 8.78 -1.68
N ILE A 55 0.42 8.24 -1.83
CA ILE A 55 0.14 6.81 -1.78
C ILE A 55 -0.21 6.34 -3.19
N GLY A 56 0.63 5.46 -3.74
CA GLY A 56 0.39 4.77 -4.99
C GLY A 56 0.15 3.29 -4.75
N VAL A 57 -0.61 2.65 -5.63
CA VAL A 57 -0.63 1.20 -5.77
C VAL A 57 0.11 0.87 -7.07
N VAL A 58 1.10 0.01 -6.98
CA VAL A 58 1.93 -0.45 -8.11
C VAL A 58 1.85 -1.98 -8.23
N ASP A 59 2.46 -2.55 -9.26
CA ASP A 59 2.35 -3.99 -9.58
C ASP A 59 0.90 -4.44 -9.87
N LEU A 60 0.18 -3.60 -10.61
CA LEU A 60 -1.21 -3.83 -11.03
C LEU A 60 -1.33 -4.63 -12.34
N ASP A 61 -0.29 -5.34 -12.73
CA ASP A 61 -0.30 -6.18 -13.92
C ASP A 61 -1.33 -7.32 -13.78
N ASP A 62 -2.06 -7.57 -14.87
CA ASP A 62 -2.97 -8.71 -14.95
C ASP A 62 -2.17 -10.01 -14.84
N LYS A 63 -2.50 -10.81 -13.81
CA LYS A 63 -1.82 -12.10 -13.55
C LYS A 63 -2.30 -13.18 -14.52
N THR A 64 -1.91 -13.05 -15.78
CA THR A 64 -2.27 -13.96 -16.88
C THR A 64 -1.27 -15.08 -17.09
N CYS A 65 -0.06 -14.95 -16.54
CA CYS A 65 1.02 -15.93 -16.71
C CYS A 65 0.86 -17.21 -15.87
N LYS A 66 -0.05 -17.23 -14.91
CA LYS A 66 -0.32 -18.38 -14.02
C LYS A 66 -1.80 -18.73 -14.07
N THR A 67 -2.09 -20.02 -14.21
CA THR A 67 -3.47 -20.54 -14.20
C THR A 67 -4.04 -20.56 -12.79
N LEU A 68 -5.36 -20.68 -12.65
CA LEU A 68 -5.99 -20.92 -11.35
C LEU A 68 -5.53 -22.23 -10.70
N GLU A 69 -5.26 -23.26 -11.50
CA GLU A 69 -4.74 -24.55 -11.07
C GLU A 69 -3.38 -24.40 -10.36
N HIS A 70 -2.46 -23.61 -10.93
CA HIS A 70 -1.18 -23.32 -10.29
C HIS A 70 -1.35 -22.72 -8.88
N TYR A 71 -2.30 -21.79 -8.71
CA TYR A 71 -2.55 -21.21 -7.39
C TYR A 71 -3.18 -22.21 -6.41
N PHE A 72 -4.01 -23.13 -6.89
CA PHE A 72 -4.62 -24.18 -6.07
C PHE A 72 -3.58 -25.17 -5.55
N GLU A 73 -2.68 -25.64 -6.43
CA GLU A 73 -1.58 -26.52 -6.04
C GLU A 73 -0.67 -25.85 -5.01
N HIS A 74 -0.29 -24.59 -5.27
CA HIS A 74 0.56 -23.82 -4.36
C HIS A 74 -0.08 -23.62 -2.97
N ASP A 75 -1.38 -23.36 -2.89
CA ASP A 75 -2.10 -23.21 -1.60
C ASP A 75 -2.15 -24.55 -0.84
N THR A 76 -2.32 -25.65 -1.57
CA THR A 76 -2.29 -27.02 -1.00
C THR A 76 -0.93 -27.33 -0.37
N ASP A 77 0.16 -26.98 -1.05
CA ASP A 77 1.52 -27.19 -0.56
C ASP A 77 1.79 -26.37 0.71
N ILE A 78 1.37 -25.10 0.73
CA ILE A 78 1.48 -24.25 1.93
C ILE A 78 0.73 -24.88 3.11
N LEU A 79 -0.53 -25.30 2.91
CA LEU A 79 -1.35 -25.89 3.97
C LEU A 79 -0.74 -27.18 4.51
N ASN A 80 -0.18 -28.02 3.63
CA ASN A 80 0.49 -29.24 4.05
C ASN A 80 1.75 -28.94 4.87
N ALA A 81 2.57 -27.97 4.43
CA ALA A 81 3.76 -27.54 5.18
C ALA A 81 3.38 -26.99 6.56
N VAL A 82 2.37 -26.12 6.64
CA VAL A 82 1.87 -25.55 7.91
C VAL A 82 1.40 -26.66 8.86
N LYS A 83 0.69 -27.66 8.35
CA LYS A 83 0.25 -28.83 9.15
C LYS A 83 1.43 -29.62 9.71
N MET A 84 2.49 -29.86 8.92
CA MET A 84 3.67 -30.59 9.41
C MET A 84 4.40 -29.87 10.54
N ILE A 85 4.41 -28.53 10.52
CA ILE A 85 5.06 -27.71 11.55
C ILE A 85 4.26 -27.69 12.85
N HIS A 86 2.93 -27.56 12.77
CA HIS A 86 2.08 -27.32 13.95
C HIS A 86 1.49 -28.60 14.56
N TYR A 87 1.46 -29.69 13.80
CA TYR A 87 1.04 -31.00 14.27
C TYR A 87 2.13 -32.05 13.94
N PRO A 88 3.33 -31.91 14.54
CA PRO A 88 4.35 -32.94 14.39
C PRO A 88 3.78 -34.24 14.97
N ARG A 89 3.89 -35.32 14.20
CA ARG A 89 3.48 -36.67 14.61
C ARG A 89 4.29 -37.16 15.81
#